data_AF-A0A1G9MGE5-F1
#
_entry.id   AF-A0A1G9MGE5-F1
#
_cell.length_a   1.000
_cell.length_b   1.000
_cell.length_c   1.000
_cell.angle_alpha   90.00
_cell.angle_beta   90.00
_cell.angle_gamma   90.00
#
_symmetry.space_group_name_H-M   'P 1'
#
loop_
_entity.id
_entity.type
_entity.pdbx_description
1 polymer ?
#
loop_
_entity_poly.entity_id
_entity_poly.type
_entity_poly.pdbx_seq_one_letter_code
_entity_poly.pdbx_strand_id
1 'polypeptide(L)' 'MFLAYCGECGDRFLLPANHVIGVHNLDIGVIAVELTCYEGHHILLISGNDIDIPGPATV' A
#
# COMPACT_ATOMS: atom_id res chain seq x y z
N MET A 1 -7.89 7.88 -0.58
CA MET A 1 -7.96 6.49 -1.07
C MET A 1 -6.55 6.03 -1.40
N PHE A 2 -6.26 4.74 -1.25
CA PHE A 2 -4.93 4.15 -1.44
C PHE A 2 -5.00 3.08 -2.52
N LEU A 3 -4.17 3.20 -3.57
CA LEU A 3 -4.02 2.15 -4.58
C LEU A 3 -2.99 1.14 -4.08
N ALA A 4 -3.43 -0.06 -3.72
CA ALA A 4 -2.58 -1.08 -3.13
C ALA A 4 -2.67 -2.41 -3.89
N TYR A 5 -1.53 -3.10 -4.03
CA TYR A 5 -1.49 -4.46 -4.57
C TYR A 5 -1.51 -5.47 -3.43
N CYS A 6 -2.40 -6.45 -3.51
CA CYS A 6 -2.42 -7.58 -2.58
C CYS A 6 -1.67 -8.76 -3.22
N GLY A 7 -0.54 -9.16 -2.63
CA GLY A 7 0.23 -10.32 -3.13
C GLY A 7 -0.52 -11.65 -3.04
N GLU A 8 -1.44 -11.79 -2.07
CA GLU A 8 -2.24 -13.01 -1.89
C GLU A 8 -3.41 -13.10 -2.86
N CYS A 9 -4.11 -11.98 -3.12
CA CYS A 9 -5.18 -11.95 -4.13
C CYS A 9 -4.64 -11.87 -5.56
N GLY A 10 -3.38 -11.42 -5.72
CA GLY A 10 -2.78 -11.19 -7.04
C GLY A 10 -3.35 -9.99 -7.79
N ASP A 11 -4.04 -9.07 -7.13
CA ASP A 11 -4.77 -7.95 -7.76
C ASP A 11 -4.56 -6.60 -7.05
N ARG A 12 -4.89 -5.50 -7.74
CA ARG A 12 -4.82 -4.13 -7.25
C ARG A 12 -6.20 -3.63 -6.83
N PHE A 13 -6.25 -2.99 -5.67
CA PHE A 13 -7.46 -2.43 -5.11
C PHE A 13 -7.29 -0.94 -4.84
N LEU A 14 -8.38 -0.20 -5.02
CA LEU A 14 -8.51 1.14 -4.50
C LEU A 14 -9.19 1.06 -3.12
N LEU A 15 -8.39 1.18 -2.06
CA LEU A 15 -8.83 1.02 -0.69
C LEU A 15 -9.20 2.37 -0.06
N PRO A 16 -10.37 2.48 0.58
CA PRO A 16 -10.74 3.66 1.36
C PRO A 16 -9.99 3.69 2.72
N ALA A 17 -10.00 4.84 3.39
CA ALA A 17 -9.19 5.05 4.60
C ALA A 17 -9.63 4.19 5.80
N ASN A 18 -10.85 3.66 5.82
CA ASN A 18 -11.33 2.73 6.84
C ASN A 18 -10.66 1.34 6.80
N HIS A 19 -9.91 1.04 5.74
CA HIS A 19 -9.06 -0.16 5.66
C HIS A 19 -7.66 0.07 6.24
N VAL A 20 -7.32 1.29 6.65
CA VAL A 20 -6.02 1.61 7.25
C VAL A 20 -6.00 1.15 8.69
N ILE A 21 -5.00 0.35 9.04
CA ILE A 21 -4.72 -0.09 10.41
C ILE A 21 -3.78 0.91 11.09
N GLY A 22 -2.75 1.37 10.36
CA GLY A 22 -1.70 2.20 10.91
C GLY A 22 -1.00 3.03 9.84
N VAL A 23 -0.40 4.14 10.29
CA VAL A 23 0.49 4.98 9.47
C VAL A 23 1.75 5.25 10.27
N HIS A 24 2.90 4.96 9.66
CA HIS A 24 4.21 5.05 10.28
C HIS A 24 5.08 6.00 9.47
N ASN A 25 5.64 7.01 10.12
CA ASN A 25 6.67 7.84 9.51
C ASN A 25 7.98 7.05 9.55
N LEU A 26 8.55 6.76 8.38
CA LEU A 26 9.84 6.07 8.28
C LEU A 26 10.98 7.08 8.16
N ASP A 27 10.75 8.16 7.40
CA ASP A 27 11.67 9.28 7.24
C ASP A 27 10.89 10.54 6.82
N ILE A 28 11.58 11.68 6.68
CA ILE A 28 11.01 12.92 6.17
C ILE A 28 10.46 12.69 4.77
N GLY A 29 9.13 12.77 4.63
CA GLY A 29 8.45 12.57 3.35
C GLY A 29 8.27 11.11 2.94
N VAL A 30 8.55 10.14 3.82
CA VAL A 30 8.36 8.70 3.59
C VAL A 30 7.46 8.12 4.69
N ILE A 31 6.33 7.56 4.27
CA ILE A 31 5.39 6.87 5.16
C ILE A 31 5.16 5.43 4.73
N ALA A 32 4.96 4.56 5.71
CA ALA A 32 4.34 3.27 5.52
C ALA A 32 2.89 3.32 5.99
N VAL A 33 1.99 2.77 5.20
CA VAL A 33 0.56 2.67 5.49
C VAL A 33 0.22 1.18 5.56
N GLU A 34 -0.19 0.73 6.74
CA GLU A 34 -0.69 -0.62 6.97
C GLU A 34 -2.17 -0.67 6.63
N LEU A 35 -2.56 -1.59 5.76
CA LEU A 35 -3.90 -1.72 5.20
C LEU A 35 -4.37 -3.18 5.27
N THR A 36 -5.68 -3.38 5.20
CA THR A 36 -6.28 -4.69 4.95
C THR A 36 -7.04 -4.69 3.63
N CYS A 37 -6.87 -5.70 2.77
CA CYS A 37 -7.71 -5.82 1.57
C CYS A 37 -9.14 -6.28 1.92
N TYR A 38 -10.03 -6.35 0.92
CA TYR A 38 -11.41 -6.81 1.11
C TYR A 38 -11.50 -8.28 1.60
N GLU A 39 -10.49 -9.10 1.28
CA GLU A 39 -10.40 -10.50 1.73
C GLU A 39 -9.75 -10.66 3.11
N GLY A 40 -9.35 -9.56 3.77
CA GLY A 40 -8.76 -9.62 5.11
C GLY A 40 -7.23 -9.79 5.16
N HIS A 41 -6.54 -9.81 4.01
CA HIS A 41 -5.07 -9.93 3.98
C HIS A 41 -4.39 -8.62 4.34
N HIS A 42 -3.26 -8.72 5.04
CA HIS A 42 -2.46 -7.57 5.46
C HIS A 42 -1.60 -7.05 4.31
N ILE A 43 -1.61 -5.74 4.10
CA ILE A 43 -0.85 -5.07 3.04
C ILE A 43 -0.04 -3.93 3.65
N LEU A 44 1.22 -3.82 3.23
CA LEU A 44 2.07 -2.67 3.54
C LEU A 44 2.27 -1.84 2.27
N LEU A 45 1.80 -0.60 2.28
CA LEU A 45 2.01 0.36 1.21
C LEU A 45 3.04 1.39 1.65
N ILE A 46 4.09 1.58 0.86
CA ILE A 46 5.09 2.62 1.14
C ILE A 46 4.88 3.78 0.15
N SER A 47 4.82 5.00 0.67
CA SER A 47 4.60 6.22 -0.11
C SER A 47 5.60 7.29 0.29
N GLY A 48 6.22 7.94 -0.71
CA GLY A 48 7.19 9.01 -0.49
C GLY A 48 7.83 9.50 -1.80
N ASN A 49 8.53 10.64 -1.73
CA ASN A 49 9.03 11.37 -2.91
C ASN A 49 10.12 10.65 -3.71
N ASP A 50 10.90 9.75 -3.09
CA ASP A 50 12.00 9.01 -3.72
C ASP A 50 11.82 7.49 -3.59
N ILE A 51 10.58 7.03 -3.48
CA ILE A 51 10.29 5.62 -3.45
C ILE A 51 10.28 5.09 -4.88
N ASP A 52 11.45 4.68 -5.36
CA ASP A 52 11.61 3.88 -6.57
C ASP A 52 11.21 2.43 -6.26
N ILE A 53 9.91 2.19 -6.01
CA ILE A 53 9.39 0.83 -6.09
C ILE A 53 9.14 0.58 -7.58
N PRO A 54 9.93 -0.28 -8.25
CA PRO A 54 9.53 -0.78 -9.55
C PRO A 54 8.18 -1.45 -9.36
N GLY A 55 7.10 -0.76 -9.78
CA GLY A 55 5.82 -1.42 -9.95
C GLY A 55 6.02 -2.61 -10.88
N PRO A 56 5.25 -3.70 -10.75
CA PRO A 56 5.39 -4.82 -11.66
C PRO A 56 5.23 -4.26 -13.07
N ALA A 57 6.26 -4.47 -13.89
CA ALA A 57 6.32 -3.99 -15.26
C ALA A 57 4.99 -4.33 -15.94
N THR A 58 4.21 -3.30 -16.25
CA THR A 58 3.06 -3.47 -17.14
C THR A 58 3.64 -3.80 -18.51
N VAL A 59 3.44 -5.04 -18.93
CA VAL A 59 3.67 -5.49 -20.31
C VAL A 59 2.68 -4.80 -21.25
#